data_AF-A0A968D327-F1
#
_entry.id   AF-A0A968D327-F1
#
_cell.length_a   1.000
_cell.length_b   1.000
_cell.length_c   1.000
_cell.angle_alpha   90.00
_cell.angle_beta   90.00
_cell.angle_gamma   90.00
#
_symmetry.space_group_name_H-M   'P 1'
#
loop_
_entity.id
_entity.type
_entity.pdbx_description
1 polymer ?
#
loop_
_entity_poly.entity_id
_entity_poly.type
_entity_poly.pdbx_seq_one_letter_code
_entity_poly.pdbx_strand_id
1 'polypeptide(L)'
;MLELACGTGLLLFRVAPRCEKYVGTDFSEVGLNYVRQQLARPELHMPQVSLMQRMADNFEGIEPNSFDLVILHSVVQLFPGVDYLMRVLEGAVNAVQPSGFVYIGDVISLPLMETFHTSVQLYQAPSWTSREQLRQRIKKARSKEEQLFIDPAFFSALKQHLPQITHAQIQLRRGRHLNEMTRFRYDVILQVGSEPHSNPEIQWLDWQQAGLSVPGLKRLLADTQPEFLGIKGVPNARLAADMEAVELLANSDGPETVGQLRETLSQLSSNGFVDPEELWAIGDELPYDVYVTWSGYSSDGMYDVQFVQKTLDDSSPKLAPAFFDEGVSPKPWNNYANNPLQSVYARQLVPELRTYLQKKLPDYMVPSAFVLLDALPLSPNGKVDRRALPLPDESRPELTADFAPPRNPLEEVVASIWAEVFEFEKVGIHDNFLEMGGHSLLAIQIMTRLQDNFPVELPLRYLFASPTVAKLSQRIQVAGQEAQVDVVEVARALIQINQLSDDEVKSMLAASEEKL
;
A
#
# COMPACT_ATOMS: atom_id res chain seq x y z
N MET A 1 -7.39 31.81 -2.17
CA MET A 1 -6.93 30.40 -2.06
C MET A 1 -6.16 30.09 -0.76
N LEU A 2 -6.39 28.90 -0.21
CA LEU A 2 -5.66 28.30 0.91
C LEU A 2 -5.01 26.98 0.45
N GLU A 3 -3.71 26.80 0.68
CA GLU A 3 -2.99 25.53 0.45
C GLU A 3 -2.59 24.92 1.79
N LEU A 4 -3.02 23.68 2.02
CA LEU A 4 -2.65 22.90 3.21
C LEU A 4 -1.44 22.02 2.89
N ALA A 5 -0.42 22.08 3.75
CA ALA A 5 0.88 21.44 3.57
C ALA A 5 1.60 21.89 2.28
N CYS A 6 1.86 23.20 2.18
CA CYS A 6 2.48 23.82 1.00
C CYS A 6 3.94 23.40 0.73
N GLY A 7 4.59 22.73 1.70
CA GLY A 7 5.94 22.21 1.58
C GLY A 7 6.96 23.29 1.21
N THR A 8 7.69 23.05 0.12
CA THR A 8 8.67 23.99 -0.44
C THR A 8 8.07 25.00 -1.43
N GLY A 9 6.75 25.06 -1.56
CA GLY A 9 6.03 26.05 -2.36
C GLY A 9 5.92 25.71 -3.86
N LEU A 10 5.99 24.42 -4.24
CA LEU A 10 5.97 24.00 -5.65
C LEU A 10 4.73 24.51 -6.41
N LEU A 11 3.55 24.39 -5.81
CA LEU A 11 2.31 24.96 -6.37
C LEU A 11 2.21 26.45 -6.07
N LEU A 12 2.56 26.87 -4.85
CA LEU A 12 2.54 28.27 -4.42
C LEU A 12 3.16 29.21 -5.46
N PHE A 13 4.41 28.98 -5.89
CA PHE A 13 5.08 29.89 -6.84
C PHE A 13 4.44 29.92 -8.24
N ARG A 14 3.63 28.93 -8.60
CA ARG A 14 2.96 28.84 -9.91
C ARG A 14 1.55 29.42 -9.88
N VAL A 15 0.87 29.33 -8.74
CA VAL A 15 -0.54 29.68 -8.59
C VAL A 15 -0.73 31.02 -7.91
N ALA A 16 0.07 31.35 -6.88
CA ALA A 16 -0.03 32.60 -6.13
C ALA A 16 0.01 33.90 -6.97
N PRO A 17 0.74 33.98 -8.10
CA PRO A 17 0.69 35.16 -8.97
C PRO A 17 -0.69 35.45 -9.57
N ARG A 18 -1.59 34.46 -9.60
CA ARG A 18 -2.97 34.58 -10.11
C ARG A 18 -4.01 34.72 -8.99
N CYS A 19 -3.59 34.80 -7.74
CA CYS A 19 -4.48 34.90 -6.59
C CYS A 19 -4.51 36.34 -6.06
N GLU A 20 -5.70 36.82 -5.67
CA GLU A 20 -5.83 38.04 -4.86
C GLU A 20 -5.26 37.85 -3.45
N LYS A 21 -5.47 36.66 -2.88
CA LYS A 21 -4.97 36.25 -1.56
C LYS A 21 -4.55 34.79 -1.59
N TYR A 22 -3.37 34.51 -1.05
CA TYR A 22 -2.83 33.16 -0.94
C TYR A 22 -2.37 32.90 0.50
N VAL A 23 -2.90 31.86 1.13
CA VAL A 23 -2.41 31.38 2.43
C VAL A 23 -1.84 29.99 2.28
N GLY A 24 -0.57 29.80 2.61
CA GLY A 24 0.09 28.49 2.66
C GLY A 24 0.30 28.07 4.11
N THR A 25 -0.06 26.83 4.44
CA THR A 25 0.18 26.26 5.77
C THR A 25 1.09 25.05 5.67
N ASP A 26 1.97 24.86 6.65
CA ASP A 26 2.81 23.65 6.73
C ASP A 26 3.25 23.40 8.18
N PHE A 27 3.42 22.14 8.58
CA PHE A 27 3.91 21.83 9.93
C PHE A 27 5.42 22.09 10.07
N SER A 28 6.15 22.00 8.96
CA SER A 28 7.61 22.13 8.88
C SER A 28 8.02 23.60 8.76
N GLU A 29 8.61 24.12 9.83
CA GLU A 29 9.21 25.46 9.80
C GLU A 29 10.35 25.57 8.78
N VAL A 30 11.07 24.46 8.55
CA VAL A 30 12.16 24.40 7.56
C VAL A 30 11.62 24.64 6.15
N GLY A 31 10.52 23.99 5.78
CA GLY A 31 9.84 24.20 4.50
C GLY A 31 9.36 25.64 4.34
N LEU A 32 8.70 26.18 5.35
CA LEU A 32 8.22 27.57 5.34
C LEU A 32 9.37 28.58 5.25
N ASN A 33 10.48 28.34 5.95
CA ASN A 33 11.66 29.21 5.89
C ASN A 33 12.28 29.22 4.49
N TYR A 34 12.32 28.07 3.81
CA TYR A 34 12.71 28.02 2.40
C TYR A 34 11.80 28.91 1.53
N VAL A 35 10.48 28.79 1.67
CA VAL A 35 9.52 29.61 0.91
C VAL A 35 9.70 31.10 1.22
N ARG A 36 9.84 31.48 2.50
CA ARG A 36 10.10 32.88 2.91
C ARG A 36 11.37 33.45 2.28
N GLN A 37 12.45 32.66 2.23
CA GLN A 37 13.70 33.08 1.58
C GLN A 37 13.53 33.31 0.07
N GLN A 38 12.72 32.50 -0.61
CA GLN A 38 12.41 32.72 -2.02
C GLN A 38 11.55 33.97 -2.21
N LEU A 39 10.51 34.17 -1.39
CA LEU A 39 9.62 35.35 -1.44
C LEU A 39 10.33 36.67 -1.08
N ALA A 40 11.49 36.61 -0.41
CA ALA A 40 12.33 37.78 -0.13
C ALA A 40 13.11 38.26 -1.37
N ARG A 41 13.21 37.43 -2.43
CA ARG A 41 13.85 37.84 -3.69
C ARG A 41 12.94 38.81 -4.44
N PRO A 42 13.45 39.93 -4.97
CA PRO A 42 12.62 40.92 -5.67
C PRO A 42 11.78 40.34 -6.82
N GLU A 43 12.30 39.34 -7.52
CA GLU A 43 11.65 38.68 -8.66
C GLU A 43 10.46 37.78 -8.27
N LEU A 44 10.43 37.33 -7.01
CA LEU A 44 9.41 36.42 -6.47
C LEU A 44 8.62 37.07 -5.33
N HIS A 45 8.74 38.38 -5.17
CA HIS A 45 8.06 39.10 -4.11
C HIS A 45 6.54 39.11 -4.38
N MET A 46 5.78 38.50 -3.48
CA MET A 46 4.33 38.37 -3.57
C MET A 46 3.70 38.78 -2.24
N PRO A 47 3.33 40.07 -2.06
CA PRO A 47 2.82 40.58 -0.78
C PRO A 47 1.47 39.94 -0.37
N GLN A 48 0.74 39.36 -1.33
CA GLN A 48 -0.51 38.66 -1.09
C GLN A 48 -0.35 37.26 -0.49
N VAL A 49 0.89 36.76 -0.38
CA VAL A 49 1.19 35.43 0.18
C VAL A 49 1.43 35.53 1.69
N SER A 50 0.67 34.75 2.45
CA SER A 50 0.86 34.58 3.91
C SER A 50 1.20 33.13 4.23
N LEU A 51 2.15 32.91 5.13
CA LEU A 51 2.63 31.58 5.51
C LEU A 51 2.42 31.33 7.00
N MET A 52 1.82 30.19 7.35
CA MET A 52 1.50 29.83 8.74
C MET A 52 2.04 28.46 9.10
N GLN A 53 2.79 28.35 10.21
CA GLN A 53 3.24 27.05 10.69
C GLN A 53 2.14 26.36 11.50
N ARG A 54 1.65 25.21 11.01
CA ARG A 54 0.58 24.44 11.66
C ARG A 54 0.38 23.08 11.00
N MET A 55 -0.25 22.17 11.75
CA MET A 55 -0.76 20.91 11.20
C MET A 55 -1.93 21.15 10.23
N ALA A 56 -2.17 20.22 9.32
CA ALA A 56 -3.21 20.34 8.30
C ALA A 56 -4.64 20.37 8.87
N ASP A 57 -4.87 19.75 10.04
CA ASP A 57 -6.16 19.74 10.75
C ASP A 57 -6.37 20.98 11.63
N ASN A 58 -5.39 21.89 11.72
CA ASN A 58 -5.50 23.09 12.54
C ASN A 58 -5.97 24.30 11.72
N PHE A 59 -7.24 24.68 11.89
CA PHE A 59 -7.86 25.84 11.25
C PHE A 59 -7.94 27.09 12.16
N GLU A 60 -7.21 27.14 13.27
CA GLU A 60 -7.22 28.30 14.18
C GLU A 60 -6.79 29.60 13.46
N GLY A 61 -7.62 30.65 13.52
CA GLY A 61 -7.38 31.91 12.80
C GLY A 61 -7.65 31.85 11.29
N ILE A 62 -8.26 30.78 10.80
CA ILE A 62 -8.84 30.70 9.46
C ILE A 62 -10.34 30.97 9.60
N GLU A 63 -10.79 32.13 9.13
CA GLU A 63 -12.20 32.50 9.19
C GLU A 63 -13.05 31.61 8.25
N PRO A 64 -14.28 31.23 8.65
CA PRO A 64 -15.19 30.50 7.78
C PRO A 64 -15.50 31.28 6.49
N ASN A 65 -15.76 30.57 5.39
CA ASN A 65 -16.12 31.15 4.09
C ASN A 65 -15.12 32.21 3.56
N SER A 66 -13.85 32.12 3.91
CA SER A 66 -12.84 33.14 3.58
C SER A 66 -12.02 32.82 2.33
N PHE A 67 -12.24 31.65 1.73
CA PHE A 67 -11.53 31.18 0.53
C PHE A 67 -12.51 30.64 -0.52
N ASP A 68 -12.18 30.87 -1.78
CA ASP A 68 -12.83 30.30 -2.96
C ASP A 68 -12.31 28.90 -3.31
N LEU A 69 -11.07 28.61 -2.93
CA LEU A 69 -10.39 27.35 -3.20
C LEU A 69 -9.50 26.95 -2.02
N VAL A 70 -9.65 25.72 -1.54
CA VAL A 70 -8.72 25.04 -0.63
C VAL A 70 -8.05 23.88 -1.37
N ILE A 71 -6.73 23.76 -1.25
CA ILE A 71 -5.93 22.72 -1.91
C ILE A 71 -5.27 21.81 -0.86
N LEU A 72 -5.41 20.50 -1.08
CA LEU A 72 -4.63 19.44 -0.45
C LEU A 72 -3.95 18.65 -1.56
N HIS A 73 -2.68 18.91 -1.86
CA HIS A 73 -2.00 18.21 -2.96
C HIS A 73 -0.86 17.34 -2.43
N SER A 74 -0.90 16.04 -2.71
CA SER A 74 0.16 15.09 -2.34
C SER A 74 0.47 15.03 -0.84
N VAL A 75 -0.54 15.27 0.01
CA VAL A 75 -0.39 15.23 1.48
C VAL A 75 -1.23 14.15 2.14
N VAL A 76 -2.37 13.76 1.55
CA VAL A 76 -3.34 12.84 2.17
C VAL A 76 -2.69 11.51 2.52
N GLN A 77 -1.79 11.00 1.66
CA GLN A 77 -1.06 9.76 1.90
C GLN A 77 -0.15 9.79 3.13
N LEU A 78 0.17 10.96 3.68
CA LEU A 78 1.00 11.14 4.88
C LEU A 78 0.18 11.18 6.17
N PHE A 79 -1.15 11.19 6.07
CA PHE A 79 -2.01 11.30 7.24
C PHE A 79 -2.05 10.00 8.05
N PRO A 80 -2.20 10.09 9.39
CA PRO A 80 -2.13 8.93 10.28
C PRO A 80 -3.35 7.99 10.18
N GLY A 81 -4.43 8.42 9.53
CA GLY A 81 -5.66 7.63 9.40
C GLY A 81 -6.84 8.45 8.92
N VAL A 82 -7.96 7.76 8.68
CA VAL A 82 -9.20 8.35 8.14
C VAL A 82 -9.79 9.43 9.04
N ASP A 83 -9.73 9.28 10.37
CA ASP A 83 -10.29 10.29 11.30
C ASP A 83 -9.53 11.62 11.21
N TYR A 84 -8.23 11.59 10.95
CA TYR A 84 -7.45 12.80 10.72
C TYR A 84 -7.87 13.45 9.41
N LEU A 85 -7.99 12.67 8.33
CA LEU A 85 -8.49 13.15 7.04
C LEU A 85 -9.88 13.81 7.19
N MET A 86 -10.80 13.19 7.92
CA MET A 86 -12.14 13.74 8.19
C MET A 86 -12.06 15.13 8.82
N ARG A 87 -11.28 15.32 9.89
CA ARG A 87 -11.11 16.64 10.54
C ARG A 87 -10.53 17.68 9.58
N VAL A 88 -9.54 17.30 8.77
CA VAL A 88 -8.95 18.20 7.77
C VAL A 88 -10.01 18.63 6.75
N LEU A 89 -10.82 17.69 6.23
CA LEU A 89 -11.84 17.97 5.23
C LEU A 89 -13.00 18.78 5.80
N GLU A 90 -13.42 18.53 7.03
CA GLU A 90 -14.41 19.36 7.75
C GLU A 90 -13.94 20.82 7.84
N GLY A 91 -12.70 21.04 8.29
CA GLY A 91 -12.11 22.37 8.35
C GLY A 91 -11.96 23.02 6.98
N ALA A 92 -11.56 22.25 5.96
CA ALA A 92 -11.42 22.73 4.58
C ALA A 92 -12.77 23.18 4.02
N VAL A 93 -13.82 22.36 4.16
CA VAL A 93 -15.18 22.70 3.71
C VAL A 93 -15.70 23.94 4.43
N ASN A 94 -15.46 24.09 5.74
CA ASN A 94 -15.87 25.27 6.50
C ASN A 94 -15.11 26.56 6.09
N ALA A 95 -13.85 26.44 5.66
CA ALA A 95 -13.06 27.57 5.20
C ALA A 95 -13.47 28.07 3.79
N VAL A 96 -14.13 27.22 3.00
CA VAL A 96 -14.57 27.52 1.64
C VAL A 96 -15.90 28.27 1.64
N GLN A 97 -16.00 29.33 0.84
CA GLN A 97 -17.24 30.08 0.65
C GLN A 97 -18.25 29.31 -0.22
N PRO A 98 -19.55 29.67 -0.20
CA PRO A 98 -20.53 29.09 -1.12
C PRO A 98 -20.09 29.21 -2.58
N SER A 99 -20.31 28.15 -3.35
CA SER A 99 -19.84 27.92 -4.72
C SER A 99 -18.32 27.78 -4.89
N GLY A 100 -17.55 27.74 -3.80
CA GLY A 100 -16.12 27.45 -3.82
C GLY A 100 -15.79 25.95 -3.85
N PHE A 101 -14.49 25.64 -3.86
CA PHE A 101 -13.97 24.30 -4.10
C PHE A 101 -12.95 23.83 -3.06
N VAL A 102 -12.97 22.53 -2.77
CA VAL A 102 -11.85 21.81 -2.14
C VAL A 102 -11.25 20.87 -3.19
N TYR A 103 -9.99 21.07 -3.55
CA TYR A 103 -9.25 20.19 -4.44
C TYR A 103 -8.32 19.30 -3.63
N ILE A 104 -8.44 17.99 -3.84
CA ILE A 104 -7.64 16.97 -3.17
C ILE A 104 -6.93 16.19 -4.27
N GLY A 105 -5.66 16.51 -4.49
CA GLY A 105 -4.87 15.88 -5.53
C GLY A 105 -4.06 14.72 -5.02
N ASP A 106 -3.77 13.79 -5.94
CA ASP A 106 -2.78 12.74 -5.75
C ASP A 106 -3.14 11.69 -4.68
N VAL A 107 -4.43 11.34 -4.61
CA VAL A 107 -4.95 10.34 -3.67
C VAL A 107 -4.70 8.94 -4.22
N ILE A 108 -4.25 8.02 -3.36
CA ILE A 108 -3.95 6.63 -3.75
C ILE A 108 -5.18 5.74 -3.52
N SER A 109 -5.55 4.95 -4.52
CA SER A 109 -6.77 4.13 -4.52
C SER A 109 -6.66 2.89 -3.64
N LEU A 110 -7.44 2.83 -2.56
CA LEU A 110 -7.52 1.65 -1.67
C LEU A 110 -7.97 0.37 -2.39
N PRO A 111 -9.01 0.37 -3.26
CA PRO A 111 -9.37 -0.82 -4.02
C PRO A 111 -8.23 -1.42 -4.85
N LEU A 112 -7.24 -0.60 -5.24
CA LEU A 112 -6.09 -1.02 -6.04
C LEU A 112 -4.83 -1.33 -5.20
N MET A 113 -4.92 -1.33 -3.86
CA MET A 113 -3.76 -1.53 -2.98
C MET A 113 -3.04 -2.86 -3.25
N GLU A 114 -3.80 -3.95 -3.45
CA GLU A 114 -3.22 -5.26 -3.78
C GLU A 114 -2.50 -5.26 -5.14
N THR A 115 -3.13 -4.68 -6.17
CA THR A 115 -2.55 -4.52 -7.50
C THR A 115 -1.29 -3.66 -7.46
N PHE A 116 -1.30 -2.57 -6.69
CA PHE A 116 -0.14 -1.70 -6.50
C PHE A 116 1.04 -2.46 -5.90
N HIS A 117 0.86 -3.15 -4.78
CA HIS A 117 1.94 -3.92 -4.16
C HIS A 117 2.40 -5.10 -5.02
N THR A 118 1.48 -5.72 -5.77
CA THR A 118 1.82 -6.74 -6.77
C THR A 118 2.76 -6.17 -7.83
N SER A 119 2.42 -5.01 -8.41
CA SER A 119 3.27 -4.32 -9.39
C SER A 119 4.67 -4.04 -8.84
N VAL A 120 4.75 -3.48 -7.63
CA VAL A 120 6.03 -3.11 -6.99
C VAL A 120 6.86 -4.34 -6.66
N GLN A 121 6.29 -5.34 -6.00
CA GLN A 121 7.03 -6.54 -5.60
C GLN A 121 7.43 -7.38 -6.83
N LEU A 122 6.57 -7.45 -7.84
CA LEU A 122 6.90 -8.11 -9.10
C LEU A 122 8.05 -7.41 -9.82
N TYR A 123 8.13 -6.08 -9.79
CA TYR A 123 9.25 -5.33 -10.37
C TYR A 123 10.56 -5.55 -9.59
N GLN A 124 10.51 -5.52 -8.26
CA GLN A 124 11.69 -5.61 -7.39
C GLN A 124 12.24 -7.03 -7.21
N ALA A 125 11.39 -8.06 -7.28
CA ALA A 125 11.80 -9.42 -6.98
C ALA A 125 12.76 -9.98 -8.06
N PRO A 126 13.80 -10.75 -7.68
CA PRO A 126 14.60 -11.48 -8.65
C PRO A 126 13.79 -12.50 -9.44
N SER A 127 14.19 -12.81 -10.68
CA SER A 127 13.45 -13.74 -11.56
C SER A 127 13.31 -15.16 -11.00
N TRP A 128 14.23 -15.61 -10.13
CA TRP A 128 14.18 -16.93 -9.49
C TRP A 128 13.26 -17.00 -8.27
N THR A 129 12.71 -15.86 -7.82
CA THR A 129 11.78 -15.85 -6.68
C THR A 129 10.56 -16.69 -7.01
N SER A 130 10.18 -17.61 -6.12
CA SER A 130 9.01 -18.45 -6.34
C SER A 130 7.72 -17.65 -6.24
N ARG A 131 6.65 -18.16 -6.84
CA ARG A 131 5.30 -17.58 -6.76
C ARG A 131 4.86 -17.40 -5.31
N GLU A 132 5.10 -18.40 -4.47
CA GLU A 132 4.73 -18.35 -3.05
C GLU A 132 5.54 -17.30 -2.29
N GLN A 133 6.86 -17.23 -2.52
CA GLN A 133 7.70 -16.18 -1.95
C GLN A 133 7.23 -14.79 -2.39
N LEU A 134 6.83 -14.61 -3.66
CA LEU A 134 6.28 -13.35 -4.14
C LEU A 134 4.95 -13.02 -3.43
N ARG A 135 4.03 -13.98 -3.29
CA ARG A 135 2.76 -13.79 -2.55
C ARG A 135 3.01 -13.35 -1.11
N GLN A 136 3.97 -13.98 -0.43
CA GLN A 136 4.38 -13.60 0.92
C GLN A 136 4.96 -12.18 0.98
N ARG A 137 5.79 -11.80 0.01
CA ARG A 137 6.33 -10.43 -0.09
C ARG A 137 5.23 -9.39 -0.30
N ILE A 138 4.24 -9.68 -1.16
CA ILE A 138 3.09 -8.79 -1.40
C ILE A 138 2.26 -8.64 -0.13
N LYS A 139 1.95 -9.75 0.54
CA LYS A 139 1.20 -9.75 1.81
C LYS A 139 1.90 -8.92 2.88
N LYS A 140 3.21 -9.11 3.03
CA LYS A 140 4.05 -8.35 3.98
C LYS A 140 4.15 -6.87 3.62
N ALA A 141 4.24 -6.53 2.33
CA ALA A 141 4.27 -5.14 1.90
C ALA A 141 2.95 -4.43 2.24
N ARG A 142 1.81 -5.08 1.98
CA ARG A 142 0.46 -4.58 2.34
C ARG A 142 0.30 -4.35 3.84
N SER A 143 0.76 -5.28 4.68
CA SER A 143 0.63 -5.16 6.14
C SER A 143 1.56 -4.11 6.75
N LYS A 144 2.58 -3.67 6.00
CA LYS A 144 3.52 -2.62 6.37
C LYS A 144 3.32 -1.33 5.59
N GLU A 145 2.17 -1.15 4.95
CA GLU A 145 1.88 0.08 4.24
C GLU A 145 1.76 1.24 5.23
N GLU A 146 2.61 2.25 5.03
CA GLU A 146 2.72 3.44 5.89
C GLU A 146 2.06 4.66 5.23
N GLN A 147 1.53 4.52 4.00
CA GLN A 147 0.75 5.54 3.32
C GLN A 147 -0.75 5.31 3.51
N LEU A 148 -1.50 6.40 3.56
CA LEU A 148 -2.97 6.37 3.61
C LEU A 148 -3.55 6.21 2.20
N PHE A 149 -4.14 5.04 1.95
CA PHE A 149 -4.92 4.72 0.76
C PHE A 149 -6.39 4.99 1.04
N ILE A 150 -7.09 5.62 0.10
CA ILE A 150 -8.49 6.00 0.24
C ILE A 150 -9.32 5.33 -0.86
N ASP A 151 -10.46 4.78 -0.46
CA ASP A 151 -11.48 4.29 -1.38
C ASP A 151 -12.22 5.50 -1.98
N PRO A 152 -12.34 5.63 -3.31
CA PRO A 152 -13.06 6.76 -3.90
C PRO A 152 -14.51 6.90 -3.40
N ALA A 153 -15.17 5.81 -3.00
CA ALA A 153 -16.50 5.84 -2.39
C ALA A 153 -16.56 6.64 -1.07
N PHE A 154 -15.41 6.90 -0.45
CA PHE A 154 -15.27 7.79 0.70
C PHE A 154 -15.86 9.17 0.42
N PHE A 155 -15.58 9.74 -0.76
CA PHE A 155 -15.99 11.11 -1.07
C PHE A 155 -17.50 11.21 -1.34
N SER A 156 -18.11 10.15 -1.86
CA SER A 156 -19.57 10.03 -1.98
C SER A 156 -20.22 9.90 -0.60
N ALA A 157 -19.62 9.13 0.32
CA ALA A 157 -20.09 9.04 1.71
C ALA A 157 -19.88 10.35 2.49
N LEU A 158 -18.78 11.05 2.23
CA LEU A 158 -18.46 12.35 2.81
C LEU A 158 -19.53 13.39 2.44
N LYS A 159 -20.00 13.40 1.19
CA LYS A 159 -21.13 14.25 0.74
C LYS A 159 -22.40 14.02 1.58
N GLN A 160 -22.69 12.77 1.96
CA GLN A 160 -23.83 12.45 2.83
C GLN A 160 -23.61 12.92 4.28
N HIS A 161 -22.36 12.90 4.75
CA HIS A 161 -22.00 13.33 6.10
C HIS A 161 -21.90 14.86 6.24
N LEU A 162 -21.37 15.52 5.22
CA LEU A 162 -21.20 16.97 5.12
C LEU A 162 -22.11 17.50 3.99
N PRO A 163 -23.40 17.77 4.27
CA PRO A 163 -24.37 18.18 3.24
C PRO A 163 -24.07 19.54 2.60
N GLN A 164 -23.09 20.27 3.14
CA GLN A 164 -22.53 21.47 2.50
C GLN A 164 -21.82 21.13 1.18
N ILE A 165 -21.31 19.90 1.03
CA ILE A 165 -20.75 19.41 -0.23
C ILE A 165 -21.92 19.10 -1.16
N THR A 166 -22.01 19.84 -2.26
CA THR A 166 -23.10 19.72 -3.24
C THR A 166 -22.70 18.81 -4.39
N HIS A 167 -21.41 18.76 -4.69
CA HIS A 167 -20.86 17.93 -5.75
C HIS A 167 -19.50 17.34 -5.35
N ALA A 168 -19.25 16.08 -5.72
CA ALA A 168 -17.98 15.39 -5.54
C ALA A 168 -17.56 14.72 -6.86
N GLN A 169 -16.52 15.26 -7.50
CA GLN A 169 -15.97 14.74 -8.75
C GLN A 169 -14.68 13.98 -8.45
N ILE A 170 -14.62 12.72 -8.87
CA ILE A 170 -13.43 11.86 -8.80
C ILE A 170 -12.91 11.70 -10.22
N GLN A 171 -11.64 11.97 -10.45
CA GLN A 171 -11.03 11.88 -11.78
C GLN A 171 -9.74 11.08 -11.80
N LEU A 172 -9.56 10.24 -12.83
CA LEU A 172 -8.28 9.59 -13.09
C LEU A 172 -7.23 10.64 -13.47
N ARG A 173 -5.96 10.34 -13.15
CA ARG A 173 -4.83 11.21 -13.51
C ARG A 173 -4.55 11.14 -15.01
N ARG A 174 -4.31 12.28 -15.64
CA ARG A 174 -3.83 12.34 -17.03
C ARG A 174 -2.33 12.06 -17.11
N GLY A 175 -1.89 11.49 -18.22
CA GLY A 175 -0.49 11.22 -18.54
C GLY A 175 -0.31 9.93 -19.35
N ARG A 176 0.56 9.98 -20.37
CA ARG A 176 0.91 8.83 -21.22
C ARG A 176 2.04 7.96 -20.65
N HIS A 177 2.78 8.47 -19.67
CA HIS A 177 3.82 7.70 -19.01
C HIS A 177 3.21 6.83 -17.92
N LEU A 178 3.40 5.52 -18.04
CA LEU A 178 2.95 4.56 -17.04
C LEU A 178 3.89 4.61 -15.84
N ASN A 179 3.39 5.18 -14.75
CA ASN A 179 4.06 5.21 -13.47
C ASN A 179 3.00 5.02 -12.36
N GLU A 180 3.40 5.13 -11.10
CA GLU A 180 2.46 5.02 -10.00
C GLU A 180 1.35 6.09 -10.07
N MET A 181 1.72 7.33 -10.36
CA MET A 181 0.84 8.49 -10.39
C MET A 181 -0.28 8.37 -11.42
N THR A 182 -0.02 7.78 -12.58
CA THR A 182 -1.00 7.64 -13.67
C THR A 182 -1.83 6.36 -13.57
N ARG A 183 -1.36 5.36 -12.80
CA ARG A 183 -1.98 4.03 -12.66
C ARG A 183 -2.85 3.90 -11.43
N PHE A 184 -2.38 4.34 -10.27
CA PHE A 184 -2.99 3.98 -8.97
C PHE A 184 -3.57 5.18 -8.22
N ARG A 185 -3.41 6.39 -8.76
CA ARG A 185 -3.79 7.62 -8.10
C ARG A 185 -4.89 8.38 -8.85
N TYR A 186 -5.65 9.17 -8.11
CA TYR A 186 -6.77 9.97 -8.62
C TYR A 186 -6.82 11.33 -7.91
N ASP A 187 -7.52 12.26 -8.53
CA ASP A 187 -7.80 13.57 -7.94
C ASP A 187 -9.29 13.69 -7.60
N VAL A 188 -9.60 14.56 -6.65
CA VAL A 188 -10.97 14.83 -6.20
C VAL A 188 -11.22 16.33 -6.17
N ILE A 189 -12.41 16.74 -6.63
CA ILE A 189 -12.91 18.10 -6.56
C ILE A 189 -14.23 18.07 -5.81
N LEU A 190 -14.32 18.79 -4.70
CA LEU A 190 -15.55 18.96 -3.93
C LEU A 190 -16.05 20.39 -4.13
N GLN A 191 -17.31 20.56 -4.53
CA GLN A 191 -17.98 21.86 -4.57
C GLN A 191 -18.80 22.05 -3.30
N VAL A 192 -18.73 23.26 -2.71
CA VAL A 192 -19.38 23.58 -1.44
C VAL A 192 -20.46 24.64 -1.63
N GLY A 193 -21.66 24.41 -1.11
CA GLY A 193 -22.70 25.44 -0.92
C GLY A 193 -23.35 26.01 -2.18
N SER A 194 -23.10 25.45 -3.37
CA SER A 194 -23.86 25.77 -4.58
C SER A 194 -25.28 25.20 -4.52
N GLU A 195 -26.21 25.69 -5.35
CA GLU A 195 -27.44 24.93 -5.55
C GLU A 195 -27.08 23.51 -6.06
N PRO A 196 -27.78 22.46 -5.60
CA PRO A 196 -27.57 21.12 -6.13
C PRO A 196 -27.80 21.16 -7.63
N HIS A 197 -26.77 20.83 -8.42
CA HIS A 197 -26.95 20.68 -9.85
C HIS A 197 -27.96 19.56 -10.08
N SER A 198 -29.01 19.83 -10.84
CA SER A 198 -29.86 18.75 -11.34
C SER A 198 -29.00 17.89 -12.25
N ASN A 199 -28.73 16.64 -11.85
CA ASN A 199 -28.01 15.75 -12.74
C ASN A 199 -28.84 15.53 -14.01
N PRO A 200 -28.25 15.71 -15.19
CA PRO A 200 -28.92 15.37 -16.43
C PRO A 200 -29.21 13.86 -16.48
N GLU A 201 -30.23 13.47 -17.24
CA GLU A 201 -30.47 12.06 -17.52
C GLU A 201 -29.39 11.57 -18.50
N ILE A 202 -28.44 10.79 -17.99
CA ILE A 202 -27.32 10.27 -18.78
C ILE A 202 -27.68 8.90 -19.31
N GLN A 203 -27.65 8.74 -20.63
CA GLN A 203 -27.69 7.41 -21.24
C GLN A 203 -26.38 6.68 -20.96
N TRP A 204 -26.47 5.52 -20.30
CA TRP A 204 -25.30 4.68 -20.02
C TRP A 204 -25.25 3.45 -20.93
N LEU A 205 -24.09 3.22 -21.54
CA LEU A 205 -23.77 1.99 -22.27
C LEU A 205 -22.68 1.22 -21.52
N ASP A 206 -22.81 -0.09 -21.45
CA ASP A 206 -21.73 -0.96 -20.95
C ASP A 206 -20.75 -1.27 -22.09
N TRP A 207 -19.44 -1.08 -21.84
CA TRP A 207 -18.41 -1.22 -22.88
C TRP A 207 -18.41 -2.59 -23.55
N GLN A 208 -18.50 -3.65 -22.75
CA GLN A 208 -18.42 -5.02 -23.23
C GLN A 208 -19.73 -5.46 -23.87
N GLN A 209 -20.87 -5.20 -23.22
CA GLN A 209 -22.19 -5.62 -23.72
C GLN A 209 -22.54 -4.92 -25.04
N ALA A 210 -22.14 -3.66 -25.20
CA ALA A 210 -22.35 -2.92 -26.45
C ALA A 210 -21.27 -3.20 -27.52
N GLY A 211 -20.26 -4.03 -27.23
CA GLY A 211 -19.20 -4.38 -28.18
C GLY A 211 -18.41 -3.16 -28.67
N LEU A 212 -18.16 -2.20 -27.77
CA LEU A 212 -17.56 -0.92 -28.14
C LEU A 212 -16.07 -1.04 -28.48
N SER A 213 -15.61 -0.09 -29.28
CA SER A 213 -14.21 0.16 -29.57
C SER A 213 -14.00 1.67 -29.67
N VAL A 214 -12.79 2.19 -29.46
CA VAL A 214 -12.52 3.63 -29.57
C VAL A 214 -12.98 4.20 -30.94
N PRO A 215 -12.68 3.56 -32.10
CA PRO A 215 -13.18 4.05 -33.39
C PRO A 215 -14.70 3.91 -33.57
N GLY A 216 -15.33 2.93 -32.91
CA GLY A 216 -16.79 2.78 -32.90
C GLY A 216 -17.47 3.88 -32.08
N LEU A 217 -16.92 4.18 -30.91
CA LEU A 217 -17.40 5.24 -30.02
C LEU A 217 -17.25 6.63 -30.65
N LYS A 218 -16.12 6.91 -31.31
CA LYS A 218 -15.93 8.14 -32.09
C LYS A 218 -17.01 8.33 -33.17
N ARG A 219 -17.34 7.26 -33.90
CA ARG A 219 -18.41 7.28 -34.91
C ARG A 219 -19.78 7.51 -34.29
N LEU A 220 -20.08 6.80 -33.19
CA LEU A 220 -21.34 6.99 -32.45
C LEU A 220 -21.52 8.46 -32.04
N LEU A 221 -20.53 9.07 -31.40
CA LEU A 221 -20.58 10.47 -30.97
C LEU A 221 -20.71 11.45 -32.15
N ALA A 222 -20.04 11.18 -33.26
CA ALA A 222 -20.12 12.03 -34.45
C ALA A 222 -21.48 11.96 -35.15
N ASP A 223 -22.08 10.76 -35.22
CA ASP A 223 -23.32 10.50 -35.96
C ASP A 223 -24.56 10.89 -35.16
N THR A 224 -24.59 10.59 -33.85
CA THR A 224 -25.79 10.82 -33.01
C THR A 224 -25.74 12.10 -32.20
N GLN A 225 -24.55 12.67 -32.00
CA GLN A 225 -24.32 13.92 -31.26
C GLN A 225 -25.14 14.04 -29.97
N PRO A 226 -25.10 13.04 -29.06
CA PRO A 226 -25.87 13.09 -27.83
C PRO A 226 -25.40 14.24 -26.94
N GLU A 227 -26.31 14.87 -26.21
CA GLU A 227 -25.96 15.91 -25.24
C GLU A 227 -25.11 15.33 -24.09
N PHE A 228 -25.49 14.14 -23.61
CA PHE A 228 -24.79 13.38 -22.58
C PHE A 228 -24.70 11.91 -22.98
N LEU A 229 -23.52 11.31 -22.86
CA LEU A 229 -23.31 9.87 -23.03
C LEU A 229 -22.33 9.34 -21.99
N GLY A 230 -22.74 8.33 -21.23
CA GLY A 230 -21.90 7.62 -20.28
C GLY A 230 -21.52 6.23 -20.80
N ILE A 231 -20.27 5.83 -20.63
CA ILE A 231 -19.81 4.46 -20.90
C ILE A 231 -19.25 3.86 -19.63
N LYS A 232 -19.71 2.66 -19.28
CA LYS A 232 -19.29 1.93 -18.06
C LYS A 232 -18.34 0.79 -18.37
N GLY A 233 -17.47 0.49 -17.41
CA GLY A 233 -16.68 -0.75 -17.37
C GLY A 233 -15.66 -0.85 -18.50
N VAL A 234 -14.99 0.26 -18.83
CA VAL A 234 -13.94 0.27 -19.86
C VAL A 234 -12.68 -0.39 -19.27
N PRO A 235 -12.14 -1.45 -19.91
CA PRO A 235 -10.93 -2.10 -19.43
C PRO A 235 -9.70 -1.19 -19.56
N ASN A 236 -8.97 -1.03 -18.47
CA ASN A 236 -7.89 -0.04 -18.38
C ASN A 236 -6.53 -0.58 -18.83
N ALA A 237 -6.03 -0.09 -19.97
CA ALA A 237 -4.73 -0.49 -20.49
C ALA A 237 -3.57 -0.17 -19.55
N ARG A 238 -3.72 0.84 -18.67
CA ARG A 238 -2.68 1.22 -17.72
C ARG A 238 -2.46 0.19 -16.62
N LEU A 239 -3.47 -0.64 -16.34
CA LEU A 239 -3.47 -1.63 -15.28
C LEU A 239 -3.49 -3.07 -15.80
N ALA A 240 -3.57 -3.29 -17.11
CA ALA A 240 -3.76 -4.61 -17.71
C ALA A 240 -2.77 -5.67 -17.21
N ALA A 241 -1.47 -5.39 -17.30
CA ALA A 241 -0.43 -6.32 -16.84
C ALA A 241 -0.42 -6.49 -15.31
N ASP A 242 -0.73 -5.43 -14.56
CA ASP A 242 -0.73 -5.50 -13.09
C ASP A 242 -1.93 -6.31 -12.58
N MET A 243 -3.09 -6.21 -13.23
CA MET A 243 -4.29 -6.99 -12.91
C MET A 243 -4.12 -8.46 -13.29
N GLU A 244 -3.61 -8.75 -14.48
CA GLU A 244 -3.29 -10.12 -14.89
C GLU A 244 -2.30 -10.76 -13.91
N ALA A 245 -1.32 -10.02 -13.41
CA ALA A 245 -0.38 -10.53 -12.42
C ALA A 245 -1.08 -10.97 -11.13
N VAL A 246 -2.06 -10.18 -10.64
CA VAL A 246 -2.86 -10.54 -9.46
C VAL A 246 -3.66 -11.83 -9.72
N GLU A 247 -4.30 -11.95 -10.89
CA GLU A 247 -5.08 -13.14 -11.25
C GLU A 247 -4.20 -14.40 -11.36
N LEU A 248 -3.05 -14.31 -12.04
CA LEU A 248 -2.10 -15.40 -12.18
C LEU A 248 -1.48 -15.83 -10.84
N LEU A 249 -1.29 -14.89 -9.91
CA LEU A 249 -0.82 -15.20 -8.56
C LEU A 249 -1.89 -15.91 -7.72
N ALA A 250 -3.16 -15.61 -7.93
CA ALA A 250 -4.28 -16.26 -7.25
C ALA A 250 -4.52 -17.69 -7.77
N ASN A 251 -4.26 -17.94 -9.05
CA ASN A 251 -4.45 -19.25 -9.69
C ASN A 251 -3.36 -20.27 -9.29
N SER A 252 -3.77 -21.48 -8.92
CA SER A 252 -2.85 -22.57 -8.51
C SER A 252 -2.00 -23.10 -9.67
N ASP A 253 -2.51 -23.03 -10.90
CA ASP A 253 -1.85 -23.53 -12.12
C ASP A 253 -1.04 -22.45 -12.86
N GLY A 254 -0.86 -21.27 -12.25
CA GLY A 254 -0.07 -20.16 -12.82
C GLY A 254 1.46 -20.37 -12.79
N PRO A 255 2.23 -19.41 -13.35
CA PRO A 255 3.69 -19.44 -13.39
C PRO A 255 4.33 -19.67 -12.01
N GLU A 256 5.33 -20.56 -11.93
CA GLU A 256 5.96 -20.95 -10.65
C GLU A 256 6.97 -19.93 -10.13
N THR A 257 7.52 -19.10 -11.02
CA THR A 257 8.55 -18.11 -10.68
C THR A 257 8.23 -16.73 -11.23
N VAL A 258 8.84 -15.71 -10.62
CA VAL A 258 8.76 -14.32 -11.07
C VAL A 258 9.22 -14.14 -12.53
N GLY A 259 10.26 -14.87 -12.95
CA GLY A 259 10.76 -14.84 -14.33
C GLY A 259 9.71 -15.30 -15.33
N GLN A 260 9.09 -16.45 -15.07
CA GLN A 260 8.00 -16.97 -15.90
C GLN A 260 6.79 -16.04 -15.88
N LEU A 261 6.42 -15.48 -14.71
CA LEU A 261 5.30 -14.55 -14.61
C LEU A 261 5.53 -13.31 -15.49
N ARG A 262 6.71 -12.70 -15.45
CA ARG A 262 7.07 -11.57 -16.31
C ARG A 262 7.05 -11.94 -17.79
N GLU A 263 7.51 -13.13 -18.14
CA GLU A 263 7.46 -13.63 -19.52
C GLU A 263 6.02 -13.77 -20.01
N THR A 264 5.14 -14.38 -19.21
CA THR A 264 3.69 -14.48 -19.51
C THR A 264 3.06 -13.10 -19.68
N LEU A 265 3.34 -12.16 -18.77
CA LEU A 265 2.80 -10.80 -18.85
C LEU A 265 3.33 -10.02 -20.06
N SER A 266 4.56 -10.27 -20.50
CA SER A 266 5.11 -9.65 -21.71
C SER A 266 4.41 -10.08 -23.00
N GLN A 267 3.73 -11.22 -22.97
CA GLN A 267 2.95 -11.76 -24.09
C GLN A 267 1.48 -11.31 -24.04
N LEU A 268 1.07 -10.59 -23.00
CA LEU A 268 -0.30 -10.10 -22.86
C LEU A 268 -0.65 -9.20 -24.05
N SER A 269 -1.68 -9.59 -24.80
CA SER A 269 -2.20 -8.77 -25.89
C SER A 269 -2.85 -7.52 -25.32
N SER A 270 -2.56 -6.36 -25.92
CA SER A 270 -3.29 -5.12 -25.63
C SER A 270 -4.72 -5.12 -26.20
N ASN A 271 -5.17 -6.20 -26.86
CA ASN A 271 -6.51 -6.28 -27.43
C ASN A 271 -7.59 -6.22 -26.34
N GLY A 272 -8.49 -5.24 -26.46
CA GLY A 272 -9.64 -5.08 -25.56
C GLY A 272 -9.42 -4.10 -24.41
N PHE A 273 -8.17 -3.72 -24.14
CA PHE A 273 -7.85 -2.66 -23.18
C PHE A 273 -7.74 -1.30 -23.87
N VAL A 274 -8.10 -0.24 -23.15
CA VAL A 274 -8.07 1.14 -23.66
C VAL A 274 -7.30 2.02 -22.68
N ASP A 275 -6.37 2.84 -23.19
CA ASP A 275 -5.76 3.88 -22.35
C ASP A 275 -6.77 5.01 -22.17
N PRO A 276 -7.05 5.47 -20.94
CA PRO A 276 -7.86 6.68 -20.70
C PRO A 276 -7.49 7.89 -21.58
N GLU A 277 -6.21 8.07 -21.94
CA GLU A 277 -5.80 9.14 -22.89
C GLU A 277 -6.42 9.02 -24.28
N GLU A 278 -6.73 7.81 -24.75
CA GLU A 278 -7.40 7.62 -26.03
C GLU A 278 -8.84 8.13 -25.99
N LEU A 279 -9.51 8.02 -24.84
CA LEU A 279 -10.86 8.55 -24.68
C LEU A 279 -10.84 10.07 -24.44
N TRP A 280 -9.90 10.58 -23.65
CA TRP A 280 -9.73 12.03 -23.51
C TRP A 280 -9.42 12.70 -24.85
N ALA A 281 -8.62 12.06 -25.71
CA ALA A 281 -8.30 12.58 -27.05
C ALA A 281 -9.53 12.73 -27.96
N ILE A 282 -10.65 12.04 -27.67
CA ILE A 282 -11.91 12.25 -28.39
C ILE A 282 -12.43 13.69 -28.19
N GLY A 283 -12.25 14.27 -26.99
CA GLY A 283 -12.69 15.65 -26.69
C GLY A 283 -11.85 16.74 -27.37
N ASP A 284 -10.68 16.38 -27.89
CA ASP A 284 -9.83 17.24 -28.72
C ASP A 284 -10.28 17.20 -30.20
N GLU A 285 -10.93 16.12 -30.63
CA GLU A 285 -11.38 15.89 -32.01
C GLU A 285 -12.86 16.24 -32.22
N LEU A 286 -13.69 16.05 -31.20
CA LEU A 286 -15.13 16.27 -31.22
C LEU A 286 -15.53 17.32 -30.17
N PRO A 287 -16.68 18.00 -30.30
CA PRO A 287 -17.12 19.05 -29.39
C PRO A 287 -17.67 18.47 -28.08
N TYR A 288 -16.85 17.71 -27.35
CA TYR A 288 -17.19 17.07 -26.09
C TYR A 288 -16.17 17.40 -25.01
N ASP A 289 -16.65 17.65 -23.80
CA ASP A 289 -15.87 17.54 -22.57
C ASP A 289 -15.89 16.07 -22.12
N VAL A 290 -14.72 15.53 -21.75
CA VAL A 290 -14.55 14.11 -21.44
C VAL A 290 -14.07 13.95 -20.01
N TYR A 291 -14.88 13.28 -19.20
CA TYR A 291 -14.61 13.01 -17.79
C TYR A 291 -14.39 11.52 -17.60
N VAL A 292 -13.42 11.12 -16.80
CA VAL A 292 -13.06 9.70 -16.58
C VAL A 292 -12.87 9.44 -15.09
N THR A 293 -13.54 8.41 -14.57
CA THR A 293 -13.52 8.02 -13.16
C THR A 293 -13.36 6.50 -12.99
N TRP A 294 -13.04 6.04 -11.78
CA TRP A 294 -12.98 4.60 -11.49
C TRP A 294 -14.36 3.95 -11.56
N SER A 295 -14.46 2.82 -12.26
CA SER A 295 -15.73 2.11 -12.41
C SER A 295 -16.15 1.47 -11.09
N GLY A 296 -17.38 1.76 -10.64
CA GLY A 296 -17.99 1.13 -9.46
C GLY A 296 -17.20 1.20 -8.14
N TYR A 297 -16.10 1.96 -8.10
CA TYR A 297 -15.12 1.99 -7.01
C TYR A 297 -14.60 0.59 -6.61
N SER A 298 -14.52 -0.32 -7.59
CA SER A 298 -14.14 -1.72 -7.38
C SER A 298 -12.62 -1.92 -7.53
N SER A 299 -12.18 -3.15 -7.27
CA SER A 299 -10.79 -3.58 -7.45
C SER A 299 -10.48 -4.09 -8.86
N ASP A 300 -11.44 -4.01 -9.82
CA ASP A 300 -11.24 -4.52 -11.19
C ASP A 300 -10.39 -3.57 -12.07
N GLY A 301 -10.14 -2.34 -11.59
CA GLY A 301 -9.32 -1.33 -12.27
C GLY A 301 -9.92 -0.78 -13.56
N MET A 302 -11.17 -1.10 -13.86
CA MET A 302 -11.91 -0.51 -14.96
C MET A 302 -12.24 0.94 -14.66
N TYR A 303 -12.58 1.70 -15.70
CA TYR A 303 -13.01 3.07 -15.57
C TYR A 303 -14.30 3.34 -16.33
N ASP A 304 -15.04 4.33 -15.87
CA ASP A 304 -16.22 4.85 -16.54
C ASP A 304 -15.86 6.20 -17.17
N VAL A 305 -16.50 6.53 -18.28
CA VAL A 305 -16.30 7.80 -18.99
C VAL A 305 -17.63 8.47 -19.26
N GLN A 306 -17.65 9.79 -19.17
CA GLN A 306 -18.77 10.63 -19.60
C GLN A 306 -18.31 11.60 -20.69
N PHE A 307 -19.13 11.70 -21.73
CA PHE A 307 -19.02 12.68 -22.80
C PHE A 307 -20.16 13.69 -22.62
N VAL A 308 -19.80 14.96 -22.48
CA VAL A 308 -20.73 16.08 -22.33
C VAL A 308 -20.56 17.03 -23.49
N GLN A 309 -21.61 17.27 -24.27
CA GLN A 309 -21.52 18.12 -25.45
C GLN A 309 -21.17 19.56 -25.05
N LYS A 310 -20.18 20.16 -25.74
CA LYS A 310 -19.77 21.55 -25.53
C LYS A 310 -20.87 22.49 -26.04
N THR A 311 -21.48 23.23 -25.13
CA THR A 311 -22.34 24.38 -25.45
C THR A 311 -21.49 25.61 -25.77
N LEU A 312 -21.89 26.39 -26.78
CA LEU A 312 -21.11 27.52 -27.34
C LEU A 312 -20.91 28.72 -26.39
N ASP A 313 -21.70 28.83 -25.32
CA ASP A 313 -21.80 30.05 -24.48
C ASP A 313 -21.17 29.96 -23.08
N ASP A 314 -20.53 28.84 -22.72
CA ASP A 314 -20.18 28.60 -21.32
C ASP A 314 -18.69 28.80 -21.02
N SER A 315 -18.37 29.93 -20.40
CA SER A 315 -17.02 30.28 -19.92
C SER A 315 -16.75 29.82 -18.47
N SER A 316 -17.72 29.15 -17.84
CA SER A 316 -17.58 28.65 -16.47
C SER A 316 -16.87 27.28 -16.42
N PRO A 317 -16.11 27.00 -15.35
CA PRO A 317 -15.51 25.67 -15.17
C PRO A 317 -16.62 24.63 -14.97
N LYS A 318 -16.85 23.81 -16.00
CA LYS A 318 -17.83 22.73 -15.95
C LYS A 318 -17.31 21.60 -15.07
N LEU A 319 -17.93 21.43 -13.90
CA LEU A 319 -17.84 20.17 -13.16
C LEU A 319 -18.44 19.05 -14.02
N ALA A 320 -17.89 17.85 -13.89
CA ALA A 320 -18.52 16.68 -14.47
C ALA A 320 -19.94 16.53 -13.89
N PRO A 321 -20.93 16.06 -14.67
CA PRO A 321 -22.12 15.46 -14.08
C PRO A 321 -21.73 14.38 -13.06
N ALA A 322 -22.55 14.17 -12.02
CA ALA A 322 -22.21 13.13 -11.04
C ALA A 322 -22.19 11.75 -11.74
N PHE A 323 -21.11 11.00 -11.57
CA PHE A 323 -21.01 9.64 -12.11
C PHE A 323 -21.92 8.66 -11.38
N PHE A 324 -22.02 8.82 -10.05
CA PHE A 324 -22.82 7.98 -9.18
C PHE A 324 -23.40 8.85 -8.06
N ASP A 325 -24.70 9.08 -8.05
CA ASP A 325 -25.37 9.78 -6.93
C ASP A 325 -26.28 8.84 -6.09
N GLU A 326 -26.49 7.60 -6.54
CA GLU A 326 -27.44 6.68 -5.89
C GLU A 326 -26.77 5.35 -5.51
N GLY A 327 -26.88 4.95 -4.24
CA GLY A 327 -26.70 3.55 -3.81
C GLY A 327 -25.41 3.20 -3.05
N VAL A 328 -24.50 4.14 -2.77
CA VAL A 328 -23.38 3.86 -1.85
C VAL A 328 -23.95 3.73 -0.44
N SER A 329 -24.06 2.48 0.03
CA SER A 329 -24.44 2.20 1.42
C SER A 329 -23.31 2.67 2.35
N PRO A 330 -23.58 3.55 3.32
CA PRO A 330 -22.56 3.99 4.25
C PRO A 330 -21.94 2.80 4.97
N LYS A 331 -20.62 2.66 4.89
CA LYS A 331 -19.84 1.74 5.73
C LYS A 331 -19.10 2.54 6.82
N PRO A 332 -18.65 1.89 7.90
CA PRO A 332 -17.78 2.53 8.88
C PRO A 332 -16.55 3.22 8.23
N TRP A 333 -16.12 4.36 8.76
CA TRP A 333 -15.05 5.18 8.14
C TRP A 333 -13.74 4.42 7.93
N ASN A 334 -13.38 3.54 8.87
CA ASN A 334 -12.20 2.68 8.78
C ASN A 334 -12.24 1.66 7.63
N ASN A 335 -13.38 1.46 6.97
CA ASN A 335 -13.47 0.62 5.77
C ASN A 335 -13.25 1.40 4.47
N TYR A 336 -13.13 2.73 4.53
CA TYR A 336 -12.80 3.58 3.39
C TYR A 336 -11.31 3.91 3.28
N ALA A 337 -10.50 3.50 4.26
CA ALA A 337 -9.06 3.71 4.24
C ALA A 337 -8.33 2.52 4.88
N ASN A 338 -7.05 2.32 4.55
CA ASN A 338 -6.18 1.49 5.39
C ASN A 338 -5.78 2.24 6.68
N ASN A 339 -5.08 1.56 7.58
CA ASN A 339 -4.53 2.16 8.81
C ASN A 339 -2.99 2.17 8.76
N PRO A 340 -2.36 3.29 8.35
CA PRO A 340 -0.90 3.41 8.22
C PRO A 340 -0.14 3.11 9.51
N LEU A 341 -0.73 3.45 10.66
CA LEU A 341 -0.08 3.30 11.96
C LEU A 341 -0.28 1.93 12.58
N GLN A 342 -1.09 1.05 11.98
CA GLN A 342 -1.42 -0.25 12.53
C GLN A 342 -0.16 -1.09 12.77
N SER A 343 0.77 -1.10 11.81
CA SER A 343 2.04 -1.83 11.95
C SER A 343 2.89 -1.24 13.07
N VAL A 344 3.01 0.08 13.17
CA VAL A 344 3.78 0.78 14.20
C VAL A 344 3.24 0.50 15.59
N TYR A 345 1.92 0.60 15.77
CA TYR A 345 1.26 0.26 17.03
C TYR A 345 1.43 -1.20 17.38
N ALA A 346 1.34 -2.12 16.42
CA ALA A 346 1.57 -3.53 16.67
C ALA A 346 2.99 -3.78 17.21
N ARG A 347 4.05 -3.20 16.62
CA ARG A 347 5.44 -3.41 17.12
C ARG A 347 5.66 -2.88 18.52
N GLN A 348 4.96 -1.82 18.92
CA GLN A 348 5.09 -1.23 20.25
C GLN A 348 4.23 -1.97 21.28
N LEU A 349 2.96 -2.23 20.96
CA LEU A 349 1.98 -2.76 21.89
C LEU A 349 2.14 -4.27 22.13
N VAL A 350 2.46 -5.04 21.10
CA VAL A 350 2.55 -6.51 21.22
C VAL A 350 3.62 -6.96 22.23
N PRO A 351 4.85 -6.39 22.23
CA PRO A 351 5.87 -6.72 23.23
C PRO A 351 5.47 -6.34 24.66
N GLU A 352 4.83 -5.17 24.82
CA GLU A 352 4.33 -4.71 26.12
C GLU A 352 3.24 -5.64 26.67
N LEU A 353 2.27 -6.02 25.83
CA LEU A 353 1.21 -6.96 26.18
C LEU A 353 1.77 -8.33 26.55
N ARG A 354 2.73 -8.84 25.76
CA ARG A 354 3.38 -10.12 26.04
C ARG A 354 4.11 -10.09 27.38
N THR A 355 4.91 -9.05 27.63
CA THR A 355 5.63 -8.86 28.89
C THR A 355 4.68 -8.75 30.08
N TYR A 356 3.58 -8.03 29.90
CA TYR A 356 2.55 -7.88 30.93
C TYR A 356 1.87 -9.23 31.25
N LEU A 357 1.55 -10.03 30.22
CA LEU A 357 0.93 -11.34 30.39
C LEU A 357 1.90 -12.36 31.03
N GLN A 358 3.17 -12.37 30.65
CA GLN A 358 4.19 -13.24 31.25
C GLN A 358 4.39 -13.01 32.75
N LYS A 359 4.13 -11.77 33.24
CA LYS A 359 4.15 -11.48 34.69
C LYS A 359 2.94 -12.06 35.44
N LYS A 360 1.87 -12.42 34.74
CA LYS A 360 0.59 -12.86 35.34
C LYS A 360 0.19 -14.29 35.01
N LEU A 361 0.71 -14.84 33.92
CA LEU A 361 0.33 -16.12 33.36
C LEU A 361 1.59 -16.99 33.14
N PRO A 362 1.48 -18.32 33.32
CA PRO A 362 2.51 -19.25 32.85
C PRO A 362 2.75 -19.14 31.34
N ASP A 363 3.96 -19.47 30.87
CA ASP A 363 4.37 -19.31 29.46
C ASP A 363 3.39 -19.96 28.46
N TYR A 364 2.86 -21.14 28.78
CA TYR A 364 1.93 -21.88 27.91
C TYR A 364 0.53 -21.23 27.78
N MET A 365 0.21 -20.25 28.61
CA MET A 365 -1.04 -19.47 28.55
C MET A 365 -0.85 -18.12 27.83
N VAL A 366 0.38 -17.72 27.54
CA VAL A 366 0.66 -16.49 26.79
C VAL A 366 0.40 -16.76 25.30
N PRO A 367 -0.45 -15.97 24.62
CA PRO A 367 -0.74 -16.18 23.20
C PRO A 367 0.53 -16.17 22.33
N SER A 368 0.60 -17.09 21.38
CA SER A 368 1.70 -17.15 20.41
C SER A 368 1.66 -15.94 19.46
N ALA A 369 0.46 -15.49 19.08
CA ALA A 369 0.27 -14.35 18.19
C ALA A 369 -0.73 -13.33 18.74
N PHE A 370 -0.53 -12.08 18.34
CA PHE A 370 -1.40 -10.94 18.64
C PHE A 370 -1.77 -10.27 17.32
N VAL A 371 -3.06 -10.09 17.07
CA VAL A 371 -3.56 -9.42 15.87
C VAL A 371 -4.29 -8.16 16.29
N LEU A 372 -3.81 -7.01 15.83
CA LEU A 372 -4.43 -5.73 16.10
C LEU A 372 -5.59 -5.50 15.13
N LEU A 373 -6.76 -5.21 15.67
CA LEU A 373 -7.97 -4.89 14.91
C LEU A 373 -8.47 -3.51 15.33
N ASP A 374 -8.95 -2.73 14.37
CA ASP A 374 -9.64 -1.47 14.68
C ASP A 374 -10.98 -1.73 15.39
N ALA A 375 -11.70 -2.77 14.96
CA ALA A 375 -12.95 -3.22 15.57
C ALA A 375 -13.11 -4.74 15.44
N LEU A 376 -13.85 -5.34 16.39
CA LEU A 376 -14.21 -6.75 16.29
C LEU A 376 -15.26 -6.94 15.17
N PRO A 377 -15.06 -7.88 14.23
CA PRO A 377 -16.06 -8.18 13.21
C PRO A 377 -17.31 -8.74 13.89
N LEU A 378 -18.47 -8.20 13.52
CA LEU A 378 -19.76 -8.59 14.06
C LEU A 378 -20.61 -9.24 12.97
N SER A 379 -21.28 -10.33 13.34
CA SER A 379 -22.37 -10.93 12.57
C SER A 379 -23.57 -9.97 12.50
N PRO A 380 -24.53 -10.17 11.57
CA PRO A 380 -25.75 -9.37 11.51
C PRO A 380 -26.56 -9.31 12.81
N ASN A 381 -26.38 -10.31 13.69
CA ASN A 381 -27.01 -10.38 15.01
C ASN A 381 -26.19 -9.70 16.13
N GLY A 382 -25.13 -8.96 15.79
CA GLY A 382 -24.29 -8.22 16.73
C GLY A 382 -23.30 -9.07 17.56
N LYS A 383 -23.18 -10.38 17.29
CA LYS A 383 -22.18 -11.26 17.93
C LYS A 383 -20.85 -11.22 17.16
N VAL A 384 -19.73 -11.43 17.86
CA VAL A 384 -18.40 -11.55 17.21
C VAL A 384 -18.42 -12.67 16.16
N ASP A 385 -18.14 -12.30 14.92
CA ASP A 385 -17.97 -13.24 13.82
C ASP A 385 -16.54 -13.77 13.80
N ARG A 386 -16.35 -14.93 14.42
CA ARG A 386 -15.05 -15.59 14.51
C ARG A 386 -14.50 -16.03 13.16
N ARG A 387 -15.34 -16.22 12.14
CA ARG A 387 -14.89 -16.63 10.80
C ARG A 387 -14.33 -15.46 10.01
N ALA A 388 -14.76 -14.24 10.35
CA ALA A 388 -14.27 -13.00 9.76
C ALA A 388 -13.02 -12.46 10.48
N LEU A 389 -12.55 -13.09 11.56
CA LEU A 389 -11.30 -12.71 12.19
C LEU A 389 -10.13 -13.05 11.25
N PRO A 390 -9.20 -12.10 11.00
CA PRO A 390 -8.03 -12.41 10.20
C PRO A 390 -7.18 -13.47 10.91
N LEU A 391 -6.63 -14.37 10.10
CA LEU A 391 -5.62 -15.30 10.58
C LEU A 391 -4.41 -14.50 11.06
N PRO A 392 -3.78 -14.87 12.18
CA PRO A 392 -2.49 -14.30 12.55
C PRO A 392 -1.52 -14.46 11.40
N ASP A 393 -0.83 -13.39 11.02
CA ASP A 393 0.15 -13.45 9.95
C ASP A 393 1.25 -14.44 10.34
N GLU A 394 1.33 -15.58 9.66
CA GLU A 394 2.43 -16.54 9.83
C GLU A 394 3.76 -15.95 9.36
N SER A 395 3.71 -14.87 8.57
CA SER A 395 4.84 -14.01 8.27
C SER A 395 5.21 -13.16 9.49
N ARG A 396 5.97 -13.80 10.39
CA ARG A 396 6.81 -13.20 11.42
C ARG A 396 6.07 -12.20 12.34
N PRO A 397 5.61 -12.63 13.53
CA PRO A 397 5.45 -11.70 14.65
C PRO A 397 6.80 -11.02 14.80
N GLU A 398 6.83 -9.70 14.68
CA GLU A 398 8.07 -8.94 14.68
C GLU A 398 8.88 -9.29 15.92
N LEU A 399 9.93 -10.09 15.70
CA LEU A 399 10.93 -10.40 16.69
C LEU A 399 11.53 -9.06 17.11
N THR A 400 11.40 -8.81 18.40
CA THR A 400 11.69 -7.58 19.13
C THR A 400 13.18 -7.20 19.18
N ALA A 401 14.03 -7.89 18.43
CA ALA A 401 15.46 -7.65 18.39
C ALA A 401 15.87 -7.22 16.98
N ASP A 402 16.59 -6.10 16.88
CA ASP A 402 17.36 -5.76 15.69
C ASP A 402 18.09 -7.01 15.18
N PHE A 403 18.00 -7.30 13.88
CA PHE A 403 18.64 -8.46 13.29
C PHE A 403 20.13 -8.48 13.66
N ALA A 404 20.50 -9.40 14.53
CA ALA A 404 21.87 -9.60 14.98
C ALA A 404 22.46 -10.79 14.23
N PRO A 405 23.49 -10.60 13.38
CA PRO A 405 24.07 -11.68 12.61
C PRO A 405 24.86 -12.66 13.50
N PRO A 406 25.08 -13.91 13.04
CA PRO A 406 26.00 -14.85 13.67
C PRO A 406 27.38 -14.23 13.93
N ARG A 407 27.93 -14.44 15.13
CA ARG A 407 29.22 -13.86 15.55
C ARG A 407 30.37 -14.84 15.44
N ASN A 408 30.06 -16.13 15.29
CA ASN A 408 31.04 -17.20 15.22
C ASN A 408 30.50 -18.36 14.35
N PRO A 409 31.39 -19.27 13.89
CA PRO A 409 31.01 -20.39 13.03
C PRO A 409 29.90 -21.29 13.61
N LEU A 410 29.88 -21.49 14.93
CA LEU A 410 28.86 -22.31 15.58
C LEU A 410 27.47 -21.65 15.50
N GLU A 411 27.37 -20.35 15.77
CA GLU A 411 26.12 -19.59 15.60
C GLU A 411 25.64 -19.59 14.14
N GLU A 412 26.55 -19.60 13.17
CA GLU A 412 26.21 -19.59 11.74
C GLU A 412 25.54 -20.90 11.32
N VAL A 413 26.12 -22.05 11.69
CA VAL A 413 25.53 -23.38 11.43
C VAL A 413 24.19 -23.55 12.16
N VAL A 414 24.10 -23.11 13.42
CA VAL A 414 22.84 -23.20 14.17
C VAL A 414 21.76 -22.31 13.55
N ALA A 415 22.10 -21.08 13.16
CA ALA A 415 21.18 -20.17 12.50
C ALA A 415 20.73 -20.68 11.13
N SER A 416 21.62 -21.32 10.35
CA SER A 416 21.28 -21.88 9.04
C SER A 416 20.31 -23.07 9.17
N ILE A 417 20.56 -23.97 10.13
CA ILE A 417 19.63 -25.09 10.42
C ILE A 417 18.25 -24.56 10.80
N TRP A 418 18.19 -23.50 11.61
CA TRP A 418 16.92 -22.88 11.97
C TRP A 418 16.27 -22.23 10.75
N ALA A 419 17.02 -21.49 9.94
CA ALA A 419 16.52 -20.87 8.72
C ALA A 419 15.92 -21.89 7.75
N GLU A 420 16.56 -23.05 7.57
CA GLU A 420 16.05 -24.14 6.75
C GLU A 420 14.78 -24.78 7.32
N VAL A 421 14.74 -25.04 8.63
CA VAL A 421 13.59 -25.71 9.27
C VAL A 421 12.37 -24.79 9.36
N PHE A 422 12.59 -23.49 9.56
CA PHE A 422 11.53 -22.48 9.57
C PHE A 422 11.21 -21.89 8.19
N GLU A 423 11.95 -22.29 7.15
CA GLU A 423 11.84 -21.75 5.78
C GLU A 423 12.00 -20.22 5.72
N PHE A 424 12.90 -19.68 6.54
CA PHE A 424 13.21 -18.25 6.61
C PHE A 424 14.48 -17.91 5.82
N GLU A 425 14.51 -16.71 5.23
CA GLU A 425 15.71 -16.22 4.51
C GLU A 425 16.91 -16.03 5.47
N LYS A 426 16.67 -15.52 6.69
CA LYS A 426 17.70 -15.29 7.72
C LYS A 426 17.12 -15.39 9.13
N VAL A 427 17.88 -15.99 10.04
CA VAL A 427 17.61 -16.06 11.49
C VAL A 427 18.68 -15.29 12.25
N GLY A 428 18.26 -14.35 13.10
CA GLY A 428 19.16 -13.59 13.98
C GLY A 428 19.56 -14.38 15.22
N ILE A 429 20.71 -14.07 15.81
CA ILE A 429 21.23 -14.85 16.95
C ILE A 429 20.37 -14.74 18.23
N HIS A 430 19.56 -13.69 18.31
CA HIS A 430 18.66 -13.42 19.43
C HIS A 430 17.21 -13.81 19.14
N ASP A 431 16.94 -14.34 17.94
CA ASP A 431 15.61 -14.80 17.57
C ASP A 431 15.22 -15.99 18.45
N ASN A 432 14.05 -15.90 19.07
CA ASN A 432 13.58 -16.91 20.01
C ASN A 432 12.76 -17.99 19.28
N PHE A 433 13.09 -19.26 19.52
CA PHE A 433 12.46 -20.44 18.95
C PHE A 433 10.93 -20.39 19.04
N LEU A 434 10.39 -20.07 20.22
CA LEU A 434 8.94 -20.03 20.43
C LEU A 434 8.30 -18.80 19.76
N GLU A 435 9.00 -17.67 19.77
CA GLU A 435 8.53 -16.43 19.14
C GLU A 435 8.53 -16.53 17.60
N MET A 436 9.38 -17.39 17.05
CA MET A 436 9.38 -17.76 15.62
C MET A 436 8.31 -18.79 15.23
N GLY A 437 7.41 -19.16 16.15
CA GLY A 437 6.38 -20.16 15.89
C GLY A 437 6.86 -21.60 16.10
N GLY A 438 7.99 -21.79 16.78
CA GLY A 438 8.54 -23.11 17.09
C GLY A 438 7.59 -23.96 17.94
N HIS A 439 7.32 -25.17 17.47
CA HIS A 439 6.55 -26.19 18.19
C HIS A 439 7.31 -27.51 18.28
N SER A 440 6.78 -28.49 19.02
CA SER A 440 7.48 -29.74 19.34
C SER A 440 8.02 -30.50 18.11
N LEU A 441 7.31 -30.50 16.98
CA LEU A 441 7.80 -31.11 15.74
C LEU A 441 9.03 -30.38 15.17
N LEU A 442 9.01 -29.04 15.05
CA LEU A 442 10.17 -28.26 14.59
C LEU A 442 11.33 -28.37 15.59
N ALA A 443 11.03 -28.44 16.89
CA ALA A 443 12.01 -28.65 17.94
C ALA A 443 12.74 -29.98 17.73
N ILE A 444 12.01 -31.06 17.45
CA ILE A 444 12.59 -32.38 17.15
C ILE A 444 13.46 -32.29 15.88
N GLN A 445 12.96 -31.70 14.80
CA GLN A 445 13.71 -31.57 13.54
C GLN A 445 15.01 -30.79 13.71
N ILE A 446 14.99 -29.65 14.39
CA ILE A 446 16.17 -28.84 14.69
C ILE A 446 17.16 -29.66 15.52
N MET A 447 16.70 -30.31 16.59
CA MET A 447 17.59 -31.06 17.46
C MET A 447 18.21 -32.28 16.76
N THR A 448 17.45 -32.97 15.90
CA THR A 448 18.00 -34.06 15.07
C THR A 448 19.09 -33.55 14.14
N ARG A 449 18.83 -32.48 13.37
CA ARG A 449 19.84 -31.90 12.47
C ARG A 449 21.08 -31.41 13.22
N LEU A 450 20.91 -30.84 14.42
CA LEU A 450 22.04 -30.43 15.25
C LEU A 450 22.88 -31.63 15.73
N GLN A 451 22.24 -32.75 16.07
CA GLN A 451 22.94 -33.98 16.44
C GLN A 451 23.64 -34.64 15.24
N ASP A 452 23.09 -34.51 14.03
CA ASP A 452 23.73 -35.00 12.80
C ASP A 452 25.00 -34.18 12.47
N ASN A 453 24.99 -32.88 12.76
CA ASN A 453 26.11 -31.98 12.48
C ASN A 453 27.18 -31.96 13.60
N PHE A 454 26.78 -32.18 14.85
CA PHE A 454 27.69 -32.14 16.00
C PHE A 454 27.62 -33.46 16.77
N PRO A 455 28.75 -34.19 16.95
CA PRO A 455 28.78 -35.47 17.64
C PRO A 455 28.73 -35.29 19.18
N VAL A 456 27.68 -34.65 19.68
CA VAL A 456 27.46 -34.35 21.09
C VAL A 456 26.01 -34.65 21.49
N GLU A 457 25.78 -35.09 22.71
CA GLU A 457 24.43 -35.42 23.19
C GLU A 457 23.64 -34.14 23.49
N LEU A 458 22.61 -33.88 22.69
CA LEU A 458 21.78 -32.68 22.81
C LEU A 458 20.34 -33.04 23.17
N PRO A 459 19.98 -33.12 24.46
CA PRO A 459 18.62 -33.43 24.86
C PRO A 459 17.67 -32.28 24.49
N LEU A 460 16.46 -32.62 24.04
CA LEU A 460 15.43 -31.65 23.59
C LEU A 460 15.16 -30.52 24.59
N ARG A 461 15.30 -30.79 25.90
CA ARG A 461 15.16 -29.80 26.98
C ARG A 461 16.10 -28.59 26.83
N TYR A 462 17.23 -28.73 26.14
CA TYR A 462 18.20 -27.64 25.94
C TYR A 462 17.63 -26.55 25.04
N LEU A 463 16.88 -26.90 24.00
CA LEU A 463 16.22 -25.92 23.14
C LEU A 463 15.24 -25.07 23.95
N PHE A 464 14.41 -25.69 24.78
CA PHE A 464 13.43 -24.96 25.59
C PHE A 464 14.07 -24.15 26.73
N ALA A 465 15.15 -24.65 27.33
CA ALA A 465 15.89 -23.93 28.37
C ALA A 465 16.80 -22.81 27.82
N SER A 466 17.09 -22.83 26.52
CA SER A 466 17.99 -21.88 25.85
C SER A 466 17.46 -21.56 24.45
N PRO A 467 16.30 -20.89 24.36
CA PRO A 467 15.47 -20.85 23.14
C PRO A 467 15.93 -19.83 22.11
N THR A 468 17.20 -19.44 22.08
CA THR A 468 17.74 -18.52 21.07
C THR A 468 19.01 -19.13 20.51
N VAL A 469 19.34 -18.86 19.24
CA VAL A 469 20.58 -19.34 18.61
C VAL A 469 21.81 -19.09 19.50
N ALA A 470 22.00 -17.86 20.02
CA ALA A 470 23.14 -17.54 20.87
C ALA A 470 23.22 -18.41 22.15
N LYS A 471 22.09 -18.57 22.86
CA LYS A 471 22.04 -19.39 24.09
C LYS A 471 22.16 -20.88 23.80
N LEU A 472 21.59 -21.36 22.70
CA LEU A 472 21.69 -22.76 22.29
C LEU A 472 23.12 -23.09 21.86
N SER A 473 23.78 -22.22 21.09
CA SER A 473 25.19 -22.36 20.72
C SER A 473 26.10 -22.43 21.95
N GLN A 474 25.84 -21.62 22.99
CA GLN A 474 26.57 -21.74 24.26
C GLN A 474 26.38 -23.11 24.93
N ARG A 475 25.15 -23.66 24.91
CA ARG A 475 24.88 -25.00 25.44
C ARG A 475 25.60 -26.10 24.65
N ILE A 476 25.61 -26.00 23.33
CA ILE A 476 26.34 -26.92 22.45
C ILE A 476 27.84 -26.85 22.72
N GLN A 477 28.38 -25.65 22.94
CA GLN A 477 29.78 -25.46 23.29
C GLN A 477 30.16 -26.14 24.61
N VAL A 478 29.33 -26.01 25.65
CA VAL A 478 29.56 -26.70 26.93
C VAL A 478 29.49 -28.21 26.77
N ALA A 479 28.50 -28.73 26.03
CA ALA A 479 28.39 -30.16 25.74
C ALA A 479 29.60 -30.69 24.95
N GLY A 480 30.13 -29.90 24.01
CA GLY A 480 31.35 -30.20 23.29
C GLY A 480 32.57 -30.30 24.20
N GLN A 481 32.71 -29.39 25.17
CA GLN A 481 33.80 -29.46 26.15
C GLN A 481 33.73 -30.73 27.01
N GLU A 482 32.53 -31.11 27.47
CA GLU A 482 32.32 -32.33 28.25
C GLU A 482 32.64 -33.60 27.42
N ALA A 483 32.32 -33.59 26.13
CA ALA A 483 32.59 -34.68 25.20
C ALA A 483 34.00 -34.65 24.58
N GLN A 484 34.84 -33.67 24.93
CA GLN A 484 36.16 -33.41 24.30
C GLN A 484 36.10 -33.22 22.77
N VAL A 485 35.04 -32.57 22.28
CA VAL A 485 34.82 -32.22 20.87
C VAL A 485 34.95 -30.70 20.68
N ASP A 486 35.82 -30.27 19.76
CA ASP A 486 35.88 -28.87 19.35
C ASP A 486 34.77 -28.54 18.34
N VAL A 487 33.59 -28.24 18.88
CA VAL A 487 32.39 -27.93 18.07
C VAL A 487 32.55 -26.68 17.19
N VAL A 488 33.48 -25.78 17.52
CA VAL A 488 33.73 -24.58 16.70
C VAL A 488 34.55 -24.95 15.48
N GLU A 489 35.53 -25.85 15.62
CA GLU A 489 36.30 -26.35 14.49
C GLU A 489 35.44 -27.24 13.58
N VAL A 490 34.57 -28.08 14.15
CA VAL A 490 33.56 -28.83 13.38
C VAL A 490 32.66 -27.89 12.59
N ALA A 491 32.17 -26.82 13.21
CA ALA A 491 31.34 -25.82 12.53
C ALA A 491 32.08 -25.13 11.38
N ARG A 492 33.37 -24.80 11.54
CA ARG A 492 34.20 -24.25 10.45
C ARG A 492 34.32 -25.22 9.28
N ALA A 493 34.57 -26.49 9.57
CA ALA A 493 34.65 -27.51 8.53
C ALA A 493 33.32 -27.67 7.77
N LEU A 494 32.18 -27.67 8.47
CA LEU A 494 30.85 -27.73 7.85
C LEU A 494 30.58 -26.52 6.94
N ILE A 495 30.95 -25.31 7.36
CA ILE A 495 30.81 -24.10 6.54
C ILE A 495 31.68 -24.20 5.28
N GLN A 496 32.92 -24.69 5.40
CA GLN A 496 33.80 -24.89 4.24
C GLN A 496 33.24 -25.94 3.27
N ILE A 497 32.69 -27.05 3.78
CA ILE A 497 32.07 -28.10 2.96
C ILE A 497 30.87 -27.55 2.18
N ASN A 498 30.01 -26.75 2.82
CA ASN A 498 28.84 -26.15 2.16
C ASN A 498 29.18 -25.01 1.17
N GLN A 499 30.44 -24.55 1.13
CA GLN A 499 30.92 -23.56 0.16
C GLN A 499 31.64 -24.19 -1.03
N LEU A 500 31.91 -25.50 -1.00
CA LEU A 500 32.52 -26.23 -2.11
C LEU A 500 31.47 -26.58 -3.17
N SER A 501 31.85 -26.44 -4.44
CA SER A 501 31.04 -26.91 -5.57
C SER A 501 31.01 -28.45 -5.64
N ASP A 502 29.96 -29.02 -6.26
CA ASP A 502 29.82 -30.48 -6.44
C ASP A 502 31.05 -31.15 -7.10
N ASP A 503 31.78 -30.39 -7.94
CA ASP A 503 33.01 -30.84 -8.60
C ASP A 503 34.21 -30.88 -7.64
N GLU A 504 34.28 -29.96 -6.68
CA GLU A 504 35.35 -29.93 -5.67
C GLU A 504 35.17 -31.04 -4.63
N VAL A 505 33.93 -31.32 -4.20
CA VAL A 505 33.62 -32.41 -3.25
C VAL A 505 33.99 -33.78 -3.85
N LYS A 506 33.69 -34.00 -5.14
CA LYS A 506 34.11 -35.22 -5.86
C LYS A 506 35.63 -35.36 -5.94
N SER A 507 36.35 -34.27 -6.15
CA SER A 507 37.82 -34.29 -6.23
C SER A 507 38.49 -34.69 -4.91
N MET A 508 37.92 -34.27 -3.77
CA MET A 508 38.46 -34.58 -2.44
C MET A 508 38.17 -36.03 -2.00
N LEU A 509 37.01 -36.57 -2.36
CA LEU A 509 36.69 -37.98 -2.14
C LEU A 509 37.60 -38.90 -2.97
N ALA A 510 37.86 -38.56 -4.23
CA ALA A 510 38.80 -39.30 -5.08
C ALA A 510 40.25 -39.28 -4.55
N ALA A 511 40.70 -38.14 -4.00
CA ALA A 511 42.03 -38.01 -3.41
C ALA A 511 42.20 -38.77 -2.08
N SER A 512 41.09 -39.12 -1.42
CA SER A 512 41.08 -39.87 -0.15
C SER A 512 41.12 -41.39 -0.38
N GLU A 513 40.57 -41.87 -1.50
CA GLU A 513 40.63 -43.29 -1.91
C GLU A 513 42.03 -43.71 -2.42
N GLU A 514 42.88 -42.78 -2.87
CA GLU A 514 44.27 -43.08 -3.26
C GLU A 514 45.25 -43.18 -2.06
N LYS A 515 44.80 -42.92 -0.83
CA LYS A 515 45.64 -42.94 0.39
C LYS A 515 45.28 -44.05 1.38
N LEU A 516 44.39 -44.97 1.01
CA LEU A 516 44.13 -46.25 1.68
C LEU A 516 44.67 -47.39 0.82
#